data_AF-M7X6G8-F1
#
_entry.id   AF-M7X6G8-F1
#
_cell.length_a   1.000
_cell.length_b   1.000
_cell.length_c   1.000
_cell.angle_alpha   90.00
_cell.angle_beta   90.00
_cell.angle_gamma   90.00
#
_symmetry.space_group_name_H-M   'P 1'
#
loop_
_entity.id
_entity.type
_entity.pdbx_description
1 polymer ?
#
loop_
_entity_poly.entity_id
_entity_poly.type
_entity_poly.pdbx_seq_one_letter_code
_entity_poly.pdbx_strand_id
1 'polypeptide(L)'
;MKKKEKEEEITKMYEGIMEELKEVSETFRLRDITRNEECVEVMKKCNEIMKRRNEYYEEYKKVYREIVEIEISNIPIKEGIEFCCKITEGVLLRMVLSDLIKQSQSKLTMYKTLQMISNEQLNQTIQQHNKELKKGIITTKECVVCHKEKDELINVFGCEKEQGNICKNIEYTYEDRNKYGNTIPQEVKSLGNECFYECSSLTSITIPTTVSELGDLCFRKCSLTTVDIPTTVSVLGNECFCECSSLTSVTIPTTISKLGDECFSGCSSLTSVTIPTTVSELGRCCFDECTSLTSIVLENIQFISEERIFMNKPVLISFKIPKNLQKINGENIEKKDINEFIIPTTITKLGDWCFSGCLSLTSVDIPTTISELGGCCFCVCPSLTSINIPTTIKEFGYWCFYKCYSLTSISIPPSVNKIGKGSFSLCESLTSINIPSSITSFENRQFDGSYLLRRLEIENLQFISKERIFMNEPILFSIEIPLNLKTINGKSIEKKDINEFIIPTTISEIDDWCFYKCNSLKSINIPTTISKLGNHCFSECSSLSEVILPTSIIKLGNYCFNNCSSLTSINIPSSITLFGECCFYDCGCTEELKKNKTIPRGSFEHTQ
;
A
#
# COMPACT_ATOMS: atom_id res chain seq x y z
N MET A 1 41.67 24.75 -5.18
CA MET A 1 41.80 24.78 -6.65
C MET A 1 41.20 23.52 -7.27
N LYS A 2 41.78 22.32 -7.06
CA LYS A 2 41.25 21.04 -7.57
C LYS A 2 39.80 20.67 -7.16
N LYS A 3 39.35 21.00 -5.93
CA LYS A 3 37.96 20.79 -5.47
C LYS A 3 36.97 21.62 -6.29
N LYS A 4 37.25 22.91 -6.43
CA LYS A 4 36.40 23.87 -7.13
C LYS A 4 36.33 23.57 -8.63
N GLU A 5 37.43 23.14 -9.25
CA GLU A 5 37.45 22.69 -10.65
C GLU A 5 36.58 21.44 -10.88
N LYS A 6 36.64 20.43 -10.00
CA LYS A 6 35.80 19.23 -10.10
C LYS A 6 34.32 19.49 -9.80
N GLU A 7 34.01 20.35 -8.84
CA GLU A 7 32.62 20.76 -8.56
C GLU A 7 32.01 21.54 -9.73
N GLU A 8 32.80 22.38 -10.39
CA GLU A 8 32.40 23.15 -11.57
C GLU A 8 32.21 22.26 -12.81
N GLU A 9 33.00 21.19 -12.97
CA GLU A 9 32.86 20.17 -14.02
C GLU A 9 31.57 19.34 -13.84
N ILE A 10 31.28 18.90 -12.60
CA ILE A 10 30.03 18.20 -12.24
C ILE A 10 28.81 19.11 -12.45
N THR A 11 28.91 20.38 -12.07
CA THR A 11 27.80 21.34 -12.23
C THR A 11 27.47 21.55 -13.70
N LYS A 12 28.48 21.69 -14.57
CA LYS A 12 28.28 21.77 -16.04
C LYS A 12 27.66 20.50 -16.61
N MET A 13 28.02 19.33 -16.09
CA MET A 13 27.44 18.06 -16.52
C MET A 13 25.95 17.96 -16.16
N TYR A 14 25.58 18.41 -14.96
CA TYR A 14 24.19 18.46 -14.50
C TYR A 14 23.35 19.48 -15.29
N GLU A 15 23.87 20.69 -15.50
CA GLU A 15 23.19 21.73 -16.29
C GLU A 15 22.93 21.26 -17.72
N GLY A 16 23.89 20.57 -18.36
CA GLY A 16 23.71 19.97 -19.68
C GLY A 16 22.60 18.90 -19.72
N ILE A 17 22.50 18.05 -18.70
CA ILE A 17 21.42 17.05 -18.60
C ILE A 17 20.05 17.73 -18.45
N MET A 18 19.96 18.82 -17.68
CA MET A 18 18.71 19.54 -17.45
C MET A 18 18.25 20.32 -18.70
N GLU A 19 19.17 20.87 -19.49
CA GLU A 19 18.86 21.52 -20.77
C GLU A 19 18.33 20.49 -21.79
N GLU A 20 18.95 19.31 -21.89
CA GLU A 20 18.52 18.22 -22.77
C GLU A 20 17.12 17.67 -22.38
N LEU A 21 16.84 17.55 -21.08
CA LEU A 21 15.52 17.16 -20.57
C LEU A 21 14.44 18.20 -20.88
N LYS A 22 14.79 19.48 -20.84
CA LYS A 22 13.89 20.58 -21.17
C LYS A 22 13.55 20.58 -22.66
N GLU A 23 14.54 20.35 -23.53
CA GLU A 23 14.31 20.19 -24.99
C GLU A 23 13.39 18.99 -25.30
N VAL A 24 13.60 17.85 -24.65
CA VAL A 24 12.73 16.67 -24.81
C VAL A 24 11.31 16.98 -24.32
N SER A 25 11.17 17.64 -23.17
CA SER A 25 9.88 18.04 -22.62
C SER A 25 9.14 19.06 -23.51
N GLU A 26 9.85 19.98 -24.16
CA GLU A 26 9.26 20.93 -25.11
C GLU A 26 8.86 20.25 -26.43
N THR A 27 9.62 19.24 -26.86
CA THR A 27 9.27 18.40 -28.03
C THR A 27 7.96 17.65 -27.81
N PHE A 28 7.72 17.13 -26.60
CA PHE A 28 6.43 16.52 -26.20
C PHE A 28 5.27 17.52 -26.14
N ARG A 29 5.56 18.80 -25.87
CA ARG A 29 4.55 19.84 -25.66
C ARG A 29 4.11 20.53 -26.96
N LEU A 30 4.94 20.49 -28.01
CA LEU A 30 4.72 21.23 -29.27
C LEU A 30 4.31 20.35 -30.47
N ARG A 31 4.32 19.00 -30.37
CA ARG A 31 3.91 18.12 -31.48
C ARG A 31 2.90 17.07 -31.02
N ASP A 32 1.78 16.96 -31.75
CA ASP A 32 0.91 15.78 -31.72
C ASP A 32 1.67 14.59 -32.32
N ILE A 33 2.39 13.84 -31.48
CA ILE A 33 3.16 12.68 -31.91
C ILE A 33 2.17 11.59 -32.33
N THR A 34 1.88 11.51 -33.63
CA THR A 34 0.87 10.62 -34.22
C THR A 34 1.48 9.44 -34.99
N ARG A 35 2.82 9.28 -35.00
CA ARG A 35 3.52 8.19 -35.71
C ARG A 35 4.52 7.42 -34.84
N ASN A 36 4.53 6.10 -35.00
CA ASN A 36 5.24 5.12 -34.17
C ASN A 36 6.78 5.25 -34.21
N GLU A 37 7.36 5.68 -35.35
CA GLU A 37 8.82 5.82 -35.49
C GLU A 37 9.40 7.02 -34.70
N GLU A 38 8.67 8.14 -34.59
CA GLU A 38 9.11 9.32 -33.83
C GLU A 38 9.06 9.07 -32.31
N CYS A 39 8.08 8.30 -31.82
CA CYS A 39 8.02 7.85 -30.43
C CYS A 39 9.23 6.98 -30.04
N VAL A 40 9.66 6.09 -30.95
CA VAL A 40 10.82 5.22 -30.72
C VAL A 40 12.12 6.03 -30.65
N GLU A 41 12.27 7.05 -31.49
CA GLU A 41 13.44 7.95 -31.48
C GLU A 41 13.52 8.76 -30.18
N VAL A 42 12.38 9.29 -29.72
CA VAL A 42 12.28 10.03 -28.44
C VAL A 42 12.56 9.11 -27.25
N MET A 43 12.02 7.89 -27.24
CA MET A 43 12.29 6.88 -26.20
C MET A 43 13.77 6.48 -26.13
N LYS A 44 14.45 6.36 -27.28
CA LYS A 44 15.90 6.13 -27.32
C LYS A 44 16.66 7.30 -26.69
N LYS A 45 16.30 8.54 -27.04
CA LYS A 45 16.92 9.75 -26.48
C LYS A 45 16.70 9.84 -24.97
N CYS A 46 15.51 9.52 -24.47
CA CYS A 46 15.22 9.44 -23.03
C CYS A 46 16.07 8.38 -22.31
N ASN A 47 16.23 7.20 -22.89
CA ASN A 47 17.05 6.13 -22.31
C ASN A 47 18.54 6.52 -22.26
N GLU A 48 19.03 7.24 -23.26
CA GLU A 48 20.41 7.73 -23.31
C GLU A 48 20.65 8.84 -22.27
N ILE A 49 19.69 9.75 -22.11
CA ILE A 49 19.70 10.76 -21.03
C ILE A 49 19.67 10.09 -19.65
N MET A 50 18.84 9.06 -19.45
CA MET A 50 18.81 8.31 -18.19
C MET A 50 20.12 7.59 -17.89
N LYS A 51 20.78 7.05 -18.92
CA LYS A 51 22.09 6.41 -18.77
C LYS A 51 23.16 7.43 -18.36
N ARG A 52 23.23 8.58 -19.03
CA ARG A 52 24.17 9.67 -18.68
C ARG A 52 23.88 10.26 -17.30
N ARG A 53 22.61 10.35 -16.89
CA ARG A 53 22.21 10.73 -15.53
C ARG A 53 22.75 9.76 -14.49
N ASN A 54 22.68 8.45 -14.75
CA ASN A 54 23.21 7.44 -13.83
C ASN A 54 24.74 7.49 -13.77
N GLU A 55 25.41 7.76 -14.89
CA GLU A 55 26.87 7.99 -14.94
C GLU A 55 27.26 9.25 -14.14
N TYR A 56 26.51 10.35 -14.28
CA TYR A 56 26.66 11.54 -13.45
C TYR A 56 26.52 11.23 -11.96
N TYR A 57 25.52 10.43 -11.56
CA TYR A 57 25.34 10.06 -10.15
C TYR A 57 26.50 9.24 -9.60
N GLU A 58 27.09 8.35 -10.40
CA GLU A 58 28.25 7.55 -9.99
C GLU A 58 29.53 8.39 -9.93
N GLU A 59 29.72 9.33 -10.86
CA GLU A 59 30.87 10.25 -10.83
C GLU A 59 30.76 11.28 -9.70
N TYR A 60 29.55 11.81 -9.44
CA TYR A 60 29.24 12.64 -8.29
C TYR A 60 29.56 11.92 -6.98
N LYS A 61 29.12 10.66 -6.82
CA LYS A 61 29.46 9.81 -5.66
C LYS A 61 30.96 9.59 -5.51
N LYS A 62 31.72 9.54 -6.60
CA LYS A 62 33.17 9.34 -6.58
C LYS A 62 33.90 10.61 -6.14
N VAL A 63 33.56 11.76 -6.73
CA VAL A 63 34.15 13.05 -6.36
C VAL A 63 33.77 13.46 -4.94
N TYR A 64 32.53 13.21 -4.53
CA TYR A 64 32.08 13.45 -3.16
C TYR A 64 32.83 12.55 -2.16
N ARG A 65 33.09 11.27 -2.49
CA ARG A 65 33.95 10.39 -1.68
C ARG A 65 35.37 10.92 -1.54
N GLU A 66 36.00 11.35 -2.63
CA GLU A 66 37.35 11.91 -2.61
C GLU A 66 37.43 13.21 -1.79
N ILE A 67 36.41 14.09 -1.86
CA ILE A 67 36.35 15.32 -1.07
C ILE A 67 36.16 15.02 0.43
N VAL A 68 35.26 14.08 0.76
CA VAL A 68 34.95 13.68 2.13
C VAL A 68 36.13 12.95 2.78
N GLU A 69 36.88 12.12 2.06
CA GLU A 69 38.11 11.48 2.57
C GLU A 69 39.24 12.50 2.85
N ILE A 70 39.36 13.56 2.05
CA ILE A 70 40.36 14.63 2.25
C ILE A 70 39.99 15.54 3.43
N GLU A 71 38.69 15.81 3.66
CA GLU A 71 38.23 16.63 4.79
C GLU A 71 38.23 15.85 6.12
N ILE A 72 37.90 14.56 6.12
CA ILE A 72 37.89 13.73 7.34
C ILE A 72 39.32 13.45 7.86
N SER A 73 40.31 13.36 6.97
CA SER A 73 41.70 13.07 7.36
C SER A 73 42.43 14.20 8.09
N ASN A 74 41.85 15.41 8.14
CA ASN A 74 42.48 16.59 8.76
C ASN A 74 41.75 17.14 10.01
N ILE A 75 40.69 16.50 10.51
CA ILE A 75 39.90 17.02 11.65
C ILE A 75 40.23 16.24 12.94
N PRO A 76 40.58 16.91 14.06
CA PRO A 76 40.76 16.28 15.36
C PRO A 76 39.47 15.59 15.85
N ILE A 77 39.59 14.35 16.34
CA ILE A 77 38.51 13.40 16.62
C ILE A 77 37.33 13.97 17.44
N LYS A 78 37.57 14.95 18.33
CA LYS A 78 36.53 15.54 19.17
C LYS A 78 35.59 16.49 18.41
N GLU A 79 36.08 17.15 17.37
CA GLU A 79 35.32 18.09 16.53
C GLU A 79 34.61 17.36 15.37
N GLY A 80 35.15 16.22 14.92
CA GLY A 80 34.49 15.36 13.92
C GLY A 80 33.17 14.75 14.40
N ILE A 81 33.06 14.43 15.70
CA ILE A 81 31.81 13.94 16.29
C ILE A 81 30.76 15.06 16.37
N GLU A 82 31.19 16.30 16.65
CA GLU A 82 30.30 17.46 16.74
C GLU A 82 29.85 17.95 15.34
N PHE A 83 30.69 17.77 14.31
CA PHE A 83 30.35 17.99 12.91
C PHE A 83 29.33 16.95 12.39
N CYS A 84 29.53 15.66 12.72
CA CYS A 84 28.57 14.59 12.40
C CYS A 84 27.21 14.77 13.10
N CYS A 85 27.16 15.42 14.27
CA CYS A 85 25.91 15.72 14.96
C CYS A 85 25.15 16.92 14.36
N LYS A 86 25.78 17.74 13.50
CA LYS A 86 25.15 18.89 12.82
C LYS A 86 24.61 18.58 11.43
N ILE A 87 25.04 17.48 10.81
CA ILE A 87 24.54 17.03 9.51
C ILE A 87 23.49 15.95 9.74
N THR A 88 22.30 16.35 10.20
CA THR A 88 21.11 15.49 10.20
C THR A 88 20.22 15.88 9.04
N GLU A 89 20.44 15.26 7.88
CA GLU A 89 19.45 15.04 6.81
C GLU A 89 20.05 14.14 5.69
N GLY A 90 19.39 13.03 5.37
CA GLY A 90 19.51 12.33 4.08
C GLY A 90 20.60 11.27 3.87
N VAL A 91 20.18 10.00 3.78
CA VAL A 91 20.68 8.85 2.97
C VAL A 91 22.16 8.40 3.06
N LEU A 92 23.10 9.15 3.64
CA LEU A 92 24.53 8.81 3.59
C LEU A 92 25.07 7.92 4.74
N LEU A 93 24.23 7.46 5.67
CA LEU A 93 24.69 6.74 6.87
C LEU A 93 25.27 5.34 6.57
N ARG A 94 24.71 4.60 5.60
CA ARG A 94 25.08 3.18 5.38
C ARG A 94 26.48 2.99 4.77
N MET A 95 26.97 3.95 3.97
CA MET A 95 28.28 3.84 3.31
C MET A 95 29.42 4.21 4.26
N VAL A 96 29.25 5.26 5.07
CA VAL A 96 30.24 5.71 6.06
C VAL A 96 30.39 4.69 7.21
N LEU A 97 29.28 4.08 7.66
CA LEU A 97 29.31 2.98 8.63
C LEU A 97 29.99 1.73 8.07
N SER A 98 29.75 1.36 6.81
CA SER A 98 30.37 0.20 6.16
C SER A 98 31.90 0.31 6.10
N ASP A 99 32.43 1.50 5.78
CA ASP A 99 33.88 1.71 5.64
C ASP A 99 34.58 1.93 7.01
N LEU A 100 33.91 2.52 8.00
CA LEU A 100 34.36 2.54 9.40
C LEU A 100 34.41 1.13 10.01
N ILE A 101 33.43 0.28 9.69
CA ILE A 101 33.39 -1.12 10.13
C ILE A 101 34.56 -1.90 9.48
N LYS A 102 34.87 -1.66 8.20
CA LYS A 102 36.01 -2.29 7.52
C LYS A 102 37.38 -1.85 8.03
N GLN A 103 37.54 -0.61 8.51
CA GLN A 103 38.82 -0.16 9.11
C GLN A 103 38.97 -0.53 10.61
N SER A 104 37.92 -0.97 11.29
CA SER A 104 37.93 -1.26 12.75
C SER A 104 38.49 -2.64 13.16
N GLN A 105 38.92 -3.48 12.20
CA GLN A 105 39.38 -4.85 12.49
C GLN A 105 40.79 -4.99 13.11
N SER A 106 41.43 -3.93 13.62
CA SER A 106 42.79 -4.03 14.20
C SER A 106 43.03 -3.56 15.65
N LYS A 107 42.00 -3.36 16.49
CA LYS A 107 42.23 -2.88 17.89
C LYS A 107 41.42 -3.57 19.01
N LEU A 108 41.16 -4.87 18.88
CA LEU A 108 40.56 -5.70 19.96
C LEU A 108 41.43 -5.80 21.24
N THR A 109 42.71 -5.39 21.19
CA THR A 109 43.63 -5.42 22.33
C THR A 109 43.69 -4.10 23.12
N MET A 110 43.16 -2.98 22.59
CA MET A 110 43.20 -1.66 23.26
C MET A 110 41.98 -1.39 24.16
N TYR A 111 40.82 -1.96 23.80
CA TYR A 111 39.56 -1.80 24.55
C TYR A 111 39.59 -2.51 25.92
N LYS A 112 40.33 -3.62 26.05
CA LYS A 112 40.48 -4.36 27.32
C LYS A 112 41.31 -3.60 28.37
N THR A 113 42.22 -2.72 27.96
CA THR A 113 43.07 -1.96 28.88
C THR A 113 42.39 -0.68 29.39
N LEU A 114 41.47 -0.08 28.61
CA LEU A 114 40.74 1.13 28.99
C LEU A 114 39.53 0.85 29.90
N GLN A 115 38.99 -0.36 29.87
CA GLN A 115 37.84 -0.78 30.71
C GLN A 115 38.22 -1.02 32.18
N MET A 116 39.51 -1.04 32.53
CA MET A 116 39.99 -1.14 33.92
C MET A 116 40.08 0.20 34.66
N ILE A 117 40.04 1.35 33.97
CA ILE A 117 40.41 2.64 34.59
C ILE A 117 39.20 3.52 35.00
N SER A 118 37.96 3.25 34.56
CA SER A 118 36.80 4.12 34.89
C SER A 118 35.81 3.59 35.94
N ASN A 119 36.05 2.43 36.57
CA ASN A 119 35.13 1.85 37.57
C ASN A 119 35.33 2.34 39.01
N GLU A 120 36.37 3.13 39.30
CA GLU A 120 36.71 3.51 40.69
C GLU A 120 35.95 4.76 41.20
N GLN A 121 35.63 5.71 40.31
CA GLN A 121 34.88 6.94 40.67
C GLN A 121 33.35 6.73 40.73
N LEU A 122 32.82 5.75 39.98
CA LEU A 122 31.39 5.44 39.97
C LEU A 122 30.94 4.76 41.27
N ASN A 123 31.79 3.89 41.83
CA ASN A 123 31.51 3.17 43.09
C ASN A 123 31.50 4.08 44.33
N GLN A 124 32.24 5.19 44.33
CA GLN A 124 32.24 6.17 45.41
C GLN A 124 30.93 7.00 45.45
N THR A 125 30.35 7.26 44.28
CA THR A 125 29.10 8.03 44.15
C THR A 125 27.88 7.20 44.59
N ILE A 126 27.89 5.90 44.28
CA ILE A 126 26.83 4.95 44.64
C ILE A 126 26.77 4.70 46.17
N GLN A 127 27.93 4.67 46.86
CA GLN A 127 27.97 4.52 48.32
C GLN A 127 27.39 5.74 49.07
N GLN A 128 27.51 6.95 48.52
CA GLN A 128 26.97 8.17 49.12
C GLN A 128 25.44 8.23 48.98
N HIS A 129 24.88 7.80 47.83
CA HIS A 129 23.44 7.82 47.56
C HIS A 129 22.66 6.81 48.42
N ASN A 130 23.24 5.62 48.66
CA ASN A 130 22.66 4.60 49.54
C ASN A 130 22.63 4.99 51.04
N LYS A 131 23.38 6.02 51.44
CA LYS A 131 23.40 6.54 52.81
C LYS A 131 22.21 7.45 53.13
N GLU A 132 21.59 8.06 52.10
CA GLU A 132 20.44 8.96 52.26
C GLU A 132 19.09 8.21 52.19
N LEU A 133 19.02 7.09 51.47
CA LEU A 133 17.87 6.17 51.42
C LEU A 133 17.50 5.57 52.79
N LYS A 134 18.42 5.53 53.76
CA LYS A 134 18.18 5.02 55.13
C LYS A 134 17.41 5.97 56.07
N LYS A 135 16.93 7.13 55.61
CA LYS A 135 16.20 8.11 56.45
C LYS A 135 14.66 8.09 56.33
N GLY A 136 14.09 7.16 55.57
CA GLY A 136 12.71 6.66 55.67
C GLY A 136 11.58 7.66 55.92
N ILE A 137 11.06 8.32 54.87
CA ILE A 137 9.69 8.88 54.83
C ILE A 137 9.18 8.80 53.37
N ILE A 138 7.93 8.33 53.20
CA ILE A 138 7.02 8.34 52.01
C ILE A 138 6.81 6.99 51.28
N THR A 139 5.52 6.63 51.19
CA THR A 139 4.88 5.44 50.59
C THR A 139 4.46 5.65 49.12
N THR A 140 4.47 4.57 48.32
CA THR A 140 4.43 4.55 46.85
C THR A 140 3.06 4.76 46.20
N LYS A 141 3.01 5.60 45.16
CA LYS A 141 2.15 5.44 43.97
C LYS A 141 2.80 6.13 42.74
N GLU A 142 2.98 5.31 41.71
CA GLU A 142 3.26 5.57 40.29
C GLU A 142 4.50 6.39 39.85
N CYS A 143 5.16 5.82 38.83
CA CYS A 143 6.24 6.32 37.95
C CYS A 143 7.74 6.15 38.33
N VAL A 144 8.37 5.24 37.54
CA VAL A 144 9.68 5.25 36.82
C VAL A 144 11.02 5.43 37.57
N VAL A 145 11.94 4.47 37.32
CA VAL A 145 13.41 4.58 36.99
C VAL A 145 14.26 3.48 37.68
N CYS A 146 15.10 2.83 36.86
CA CYS A 146 15.98 1.66 37.03
C CYS A 146 17.12 1.74 38.08
N HIS A 147 17.56 0.59 38.65
CA HIS A 147 18.86 -0.05 38.36
C HIS A 147 19.21 -1.37 39.14
N LYS A 148 19.55 -2.40 38.35
CA LYS A 148 20.57 -3.49 38.42
C LYS A 148 20.78 -4.38 39.67
N GLU A 149 20.71 -5.71 39.46
CA GLU A 149 21.83 -6.66 39.57
C GLU A 149 21.55 -8.07 38.95
N LYS A 150 22.60 -8.64 38.31
CA LYS A 150 22.91 -10.05 37.97
C LYS A 150 22.12 -10.87 36.93
N ASP A 151 22.91 -11.24 35.91
CA ASP A 151 23.11 -12.55 35.28
C ASP A 151 21.91 -13.39 34.77
N GLU A 152 22.09 -13.78 33.50
CA GLU A 152 21.41 -14.83 32.72
C GLU A 152 20.06 -14.46 32.04
N LEU A 153 20.09 -14.53 30.69
CA LEU A 153 18.97 -14.84 29.78
C LEU A 153 17.90 -13.80 29.37
N ILE A 154 18.02 -12.49 29.65
CA ILE A 154 16.93 -11.55 29.32
C ILE A 154 17.41 -10.36 28.47
N ASN A 155 17.12 -10.40 27.16
CA ASN A 155 16.87 -9.23 26.30
C ASN A 155 16.22 -9.69 25.00
N VAL A 156 14.97 -10.16 25.14
CA VAL A 156 14.07 -10.49 24.04
C VAL A 156 13.37 -9.18 23.62
N PHE A 157 13.91 -8.54 22.57
CA PHE A 157 13.31 -7.50 21.73
C PHE A 157 12.63 -6.30 22.42
N GLY A 158 13.30 -5.14 22.46
CA GLY A 158 12.69 -3.81 22.59
C GLY A 158 11.93 -3.43 23.88
N CYS A 159 11.64 -4.38 24.78
CA CYS A 159 11.04 -4.12 26.09
C CYS A 159 12.00 -4.53 27.21
N GLU A 160 12.33 -3.62 28.12
CA GLU A 160 12.98 -3.97 29.39
C GLU A 160 12.03 -4.90 30.17
N LYS A 161 12.31 -6.21 30.19
CA LYS A 161 11.61 -7.15 31.07
C LYS A 161 12.06 -6.85 32.50
N GLU A 162 11.30 -6.04 33.22
CA GLU A 162 11.21 -6.13 34.67
C GLU A 162 10.58 -7.50 35.03
N GLN A 163 11.01 -8.08 36.15
CA GLN A 163 10.51 -9.37 36.65
C GLN A 163 9.00 -9.24 36.94
N GLY A 164 8.16 -9.63 35.97
CA GLY A 164 6.70 -9.48 36.04
C GLY A 164 6.01 -9.06 34.73
N ASN A 165 6.74 -8.54 33.73
CA ASN A 165 6.15 -8.08 32.47
C ASN A 165 6.08 -9.20 31.40
N ILE A 166 4.87 -9.70 31.14
CA ILE A 166 4.58 -10.57 29.99
C ILE A 166 4.43 -9.67 28.76
N CYS A 167 5.47 -9.57 27.92
CA CYS A 167 5.36 -8.95 26.60
C CYS A 167 4.46 -9.84 25.72
N LYS A 168 3.23 -9.40 25.48
CA LYS A 168 2.19 -10.27 24.89
C LYS A 168 2.30 -10.43 23.37
N ASN A 169 2.89 -9.47 22.66
CA ASN A 169 2.92 -9.41 21.20
C ASN A 169 4.34 -9.09 20.70
N ILE A 170 5.25 -10.05 20.75
CA ILE A 170 6.62 -9.87 20.26
C ILE A 170 6.63 -10.20 18.77
N GLU A 171 6.91 -9.21 17.93
CA GLU A 171 7.15 -9.41 16.50
C GLU A 171 8.65 -9.57 16.25
N TYR A 172 9.05 -10.50 15.38
CA TYR A 172 10.43 -10.63 14.93
C TYR A 172 10.58 -9.96 13.57
N THR A 173 11.32 -8.86 13.53
CA THR A 173 11.44 -7.98 12.36
C THR A 173 12.69 -8.26 11.53
N TYR A 174 12.81 -7.61 10.37
CA TYR A 174 14.04 -7.60 9.57
C TYR A 174 15.24 -7.07 10.36
N GLU A 175 15.05 -6.05 11.20
CA GLU A 175 16.10 -5.47 12.04
C GLU A 175 16.56 -6.47 13.11
N ASP A 176 15.61 -7.20 13.69
CA ASP A 176 15.89 -8.26 14.65
C ASP A 176 16.69 -9.38 13.99
N ARG A 177 16.29 -9.84 12.81
CA ARG A 177 17.08 -10.83 12.05
C ARG A 177 18.50 -10.35 11.78
N ASN A 178 18.71 -9.08 11.45
CA ASN A 178 20.06 -8.54 11.25
C ASN A 178 20.92 -8.57 12.52
N LYS A 179 20.29 -8.41 13.69
CA LYS A 179 20.99 -8.33 14.97
C LYS A 179 21.21 -9.71 15.61
N TYR A 180 20.23 -10.59 15.52
CA TYR A 180 20.19 -11.87 16.23
C TYR A 180 20.30 -13.09 15.32
N GLY A 181 20.26 -12.88 13.99
CA GLY A 181 20.44 -13.91 12.98
C GLY A 181 19.14 -14.64 12.63
N ASN A 182 19.27 -15.88 12.13
CA ASN A 182 18.14 -16.62 11.57
C ASN A 182 17.36 -17.47 12.60
N THR A 183 17.78 -17.47 13.88
CA THR A 183 17.12 -18.24 14.93
C THR A 183 16.03 -17.41 15.57
N ILE A 184 14.77 -17.85 15.43
CA ILE A 184 13.61 -17.14 15.99
C ILE A 184 13.39 -17.59 17.45
N PRO A 185 13.35 -16.69 18.44
CA PRO A 185 13.08 -17.05 19.83
C PRO A 185 11.65 -17.55 20.08
N GLN A 186 11.47 -18.41 21.08
CA GLN A 186 10.19 -19.08 21.37
C GLN A 186 9.10 -18.13 21.93
N GLU A 187 9.46 -16.90 22.30
CA GLU A 187 8.53 -15.90 22.79
C GLU A 187 7.85 -15.11 21.67
N VAL A 188 8.37 -15.20 20.44
CA VAL A 188 7.87 -14.47 19.26
C VAL A 188 6.45 -14.92 18.89
N LYS A 189 5.58 -13.95 18.59
CA LYS A 189 4.18 -14.13 18.24
C LYS A 189 3.86 -13.86 16.77
N SER A 190 4.68 -13.10 16.06
CA SER A 190 4.54 -12.86 14.63
C SER A 190 5.91 -12.68 13.99
N LEU A 191 6.03 -13.03 12.71
CA LEU A 191 7.16 -12.61 11.88
C LEU A 191 6.72 -11.41 11.06
N GLY A 192 7.45 -10.31 11.21
CA GLY A 192 7.10 -9.06 10.54
C GLY A 192 7.38 -9.10 9.05
N ASN A 193 6.92 -8.04 8.38
CA ASN A 193 7.13 -7.88 6.95
C ASN A 193 8.63 -7.92 6.61
N GLU A 194 8.95 -8.55 5.48
CA GLU A 194 10.31 -8.67 4.95
C GLU A 194 11.35 -9.31 5.89
N CYS A 195 10.94 -9.97 6.98
CA CYS A 195 11.84 -10.42 8.05
C CYS A 195 13.06 -11.21 7.52
N PHE A 196 12.85 -12.15 6.60
CA PHE A 196 13.86 -12.96 5.92
C PHE A 196 13.99 -12.63 4.43
N TYR A 197 13.61 -11.42 4.01
CA TYR A 197 13.71 -10.98 2.62
C TYR A 197 15.14 -11.18 2.06
N GLU A 198 15.22 -11.83 0.90
CA GLU A 198 16.47 -12.14 0.19
C GLU A 198 17.52 -12.91 1.01
N CYS A 199 17.09 -13.70 2.00
CA CYS A 199 17.97 -14.63 2.72
C CYS A 199 18.30 -15.87 1.88
N SER A 200 19.10 -15.69 0.82
CA SER A 200 19.53 -16.74 -0.12
C SER A 200 20.39 -17.86 0.52
N SER A 201 20.92 -17.64 1.72
CA SER A 201 21.62 -18.69 2.49
C SER A 201 20.68 -19.56 3.34
N LEU A 202 19.41 -19.16 3.50
CA LEU A 202 18.45 -19.84 4.35
C LEU A 202 17.82 -21.03 3.61
N THR A 203 18.31 -22.24 3.89
CA THR A 203 17.82 -23.48 3.27
C THR A 203 16.74 -24.21 4.09
N SER A 204 16.66 -23.89 5.38
CA SER A 204 15.65 -24.38 6.32
C SER A 204 15.45 -23.35 7.43
N ILE A 205 14.28 -23.38 8.06
CA ILE A 205 13.96 -22.56 9.24
C ILE A 205 12.99 -23.31 10.14
N THR A 206 13.16 -23.15 11.46
CA THR A 206 12.17 -23.61 12.45
C THR A 206 11.37 -22.41 12.93
N ILE A 207 10.09 -22.37 12.58
CA ILE A 207 9.16 -21.32 13.03
C ILE A 207 8.56 -21.77 14.38
N PRO A 208 8.68 -20.98 15.45
CA PRO A 208 8.11 -21.33 16.75
C PRO A 208 6.59 -21.50 16.70
N THR A 209 6.06 -22.46 17.48
CA THR A 209 4.61 -22.72 17.59
C THR A 209 3.84 -21.60 18.30
N THR A 210 4.51 -20.55 18.76
CA THR A 210 3.91 -19.34 19.31
C THR A 210 3.57 -18.31 18.24
N VAL A 211 4.07 -18.48 17.01
CA VAL A 211 3.85 -17.58 15.89
C VAL A 211 2.46 -17.78 15.29
N SER A 212 1.65 -16.73 15.27
CA SER A 212 0.29 -16.75 14.69
C SER A 212 0.19 -16.09 13.31
N GLU A 213 1.23 -15.38 12.87
CA GLU A 213 1.20 -14.60 11.64
C GLU A 213 2.58 -14.56 10.97
N LEU A 214 2.58 -14.71 9.65
CA LEU A 214 3.74 -14.51 8.78
C LEU A 214 3.44 -13.32 7.87
N GLY A 215 4.17 -12.22 8.07
CA GLY A 215 3.96 -10.97 7.36
C GLY A 215 4.27 -11.02 5.87
N ASP A 216 3.98 -9.90 5.21
CA ASP A 216 4.22 -9.73 3.77
C ASP A 216 5.70 -9.86 3.46
N LEU A 217 6.04 -10.52 2.35
CA LEU A 217 7.41 -10.72 1.85
C LEU A 217 8.34 -11.44 2.84
N CYS A 218 7.80 -12.06 3.90
CA CYS A 218 8.58 -12.54 5.04
C CYS A 218 9.73 -13.47 4.63
N PHE A 219 9.53 -14.41 3.70
CA PHE A 219 10.55 -15.33 3.18
C PHE A 219 10.84 -15.12 1.69
N ARG A 220 10.46 -13.98 1.10
CA ARG A 220 10.65 -13.74 -0.33
C ARG A 220 12.11 -13.92 -0.73
N LYS A 221 12.35 -14.65 -1.83
CA LYS A 221 13.68 -14.99 -2.37
C LYS A 221 14.60 -15.75 -1.41
N CYS A 222 14.05 -16.48 -0.42
CA CYS A 222 14.83 -17.44 0.36
C CYS A 222 15.11 -18.72 -0.43
N SER A 223 16.20 -19.42 -0.09
CA SER A 223 16.53 -20.72 -0.69
C SER A 223 15.98 -21.91 0.10
N LEU A 224 14.83 -21.72 0.75
CA LEU A 224 14.16 -22.76 1.54
C LEU A 224 13.86 -23.96 0.66
N THR A 225 14.23 -25.16 1.12
CA THR A 225 13.95 -26.42 0.42
C THR A 225 12.61 -27.01 0.83
N THR A 226 12.26 -26.82 2.10
CA THR A 226 11.01 -27.17 2.77
C THR A 226 10.73 -26.11 3.84
N VAL A 227 9.48 -26.00 4.26
CA VAL A 227 9.09 -25.16 5.41
C VAL A 227 7.94 -25.82 6.17
N ASP A 228 8.12 -25.93 7.48
CA ASP A 228 7.07 -26.39 8.39
C ASP A 228 6.35 -25.16 8.96
N ILE A 229 5.16 -24.88 8.45
CA ILE A 229 4.32 -23.78 8.93
C ILE A 229 3.56 -24.26 10.17
N PRO A 230 3.69 -23.58 11.33
CA PRO A 230 2.98 -23.99 12.54
C PRO A 230 1.46 -23.89 12.39
N THR A 231 0.73 -24.78 13.06
CA THR A 231 -0.75 -24.78 13.09
C THR A 231 -1.34 -23.61 13.88
N THR A 232 -0.52 -22.75 14.47
CA THR A 232 -0.96 -21.49 15.07
C THR A 232 -1.09 -20.36 14.06
N VAL A 233 -0.52 -20.52 12.85
CA VAL A 233 -0.60 -19.53 11.78
C VAL A 233 -1.97 -19.60 11.10
N SER A 234 -2.66 -18.46 11.02
CA SER A 234 -3.97 -18.34 10.37
C SER A 234 -3.94 -17.63 9.01
N VAL A 235 -2.89 -16.84 8.74
CA VAL A 235 -2.74 -16.04 7.52
C VAL A 235 -1.29 -16.13 7.03
N LEU A 236 -1.12 -16.31 5.73
CA LEU A 236 0.15 -16.06 5.04
C LEU A 236 0.07 -14.73 4.30
N GLY A 237 0.98 -13.81 4.60
CA GLY A 237 1.07 -12.51 3.96
C GLY A 237 1.31 -12.57 2.45
N ASN A 238 1.14 -11.43 1.80
CA ASN A 238 1.43 -11.26 0.37
C ASN A 238 2.91 -11.56 0.10
N GLU A 239 3.20 -12.25 -0.99
CA GLU A 239 4.54 -12.63 -1.42
C GLU A 239 5.37 -13.40 -0.35
N CYS A 240 4.73 -13.98 0.68
CA CYS A 240 5.42 -14.54 1.85
C CYS A 240 6.52 -15.55 1.47
N PHE A 241 6.28 -16.44 0.51
CA PHE A 241 7.26 -17.40 -0.03
C PHE A 241 7.57 -17.14 -1.52
N CYS A 242 7.30 -15.93 -2.02
CA CYS A 242 7.54 -15.57 -3.41
C CYS A 242 9.01 -15.76 -3.78
N GLU A 243 9.28 -16.30 -4.97
CA GLU A 243 10.61 -16.61 -5.49
C GLU A 243 11.45 -17.51 -4.55
N CYS A 244 10.84 -18.30 -3.66
CA CYS A 244 11.50 -19.41 -2.98
C CYS A 244 11.78 -20.55 -3.97
N SER A 245 12.69 -20.30 -4.91
CA SER A 245 12.94 -21.12 -6.10
C SER A 245 13.37 -22.55 -5.79
N SER A 246 13.95 -22.79 -4.61
CA SER A 246 14.39 -24.10 -4.13
C SER A 246 13.31 -24.89 -3.37
N LEU A 247 12.14 -24.29 -3.11
CA LEU A 247 11.09 -24.91 -2.30
C LEU A 247 10.46 -26.06 -3.09
N THR A 248 10.66 -27.28 -2.62
CA THR A 248 10.22 -28.51 -3.32
C THR A 248 8.84 -28.98 -2.89
N SER A 249 8.49 -28.70 -1.63
CA SER A 249 7.22 -29.05 -0.99
C SER A 249 6.88 -28.07 0.13
N VAL A 250 5.59 -27.87 0.34
CA VAL A 250 5.04 -27.11 1.47
C VAL A 250 3.72 -27.76 1.89
N THR A 251 3.54 -27.91 3.19
CA THR A 251 2.25 -28.31 3.76
C THR A 251 1.57 -27.06 4.29
N ILE A 252 0.35 -26.77 3.80
CA ILE A 252 -0.46 -25.65 4.26
C ILE A 252 -1.34 -26.16 5.42
N PRO A 253 -1.14 -25.69 6.68
CA PRO A 253 -1.98 -26.10 7.80
C PRO A 253 -3.47 -25.79 7.60
N THR A 254 -4.34 -26.62 8.18
CA THR A 254 -5.80 -26.43 8.18
C THR A 254 -6.27 -25.24 9.01
N THR A 255 -5.37 -24.53 9.69
CA THR A 255 -5.68 -23.27 10.40
C THR A 255 -5.61 -22.06 9.49
N ILE A 256 -5.02 -22.19 8.31
CA ILE A 256 -4.91 -21.10 7.35
C ILE A 256 -6.24 -20.88 6.66
N SER A 257 -6.74 -19.65 6.74
CA SER A 257 -7.94 -19.20 6.03
C SER A 257 -7.64 -18.37 4.78
N LYS A 258 -6.42 -17.80 4.69
CA LYS A 258 -6.00 -16.91 3.60
C LYS A 258 -4.57 -17.17 3.16
N LEU A 259 -4.37 -17.30 1.86
CA LEU A 259 -3.06 -17.19 1.19
C LEU A 259 -2.99 -15.83 0.49
N GLY A 260 -1.99 -15.02 0.83
CA GLY A 260 -1.81 -13.68 0.24
C GLY A 260 -1.50 -13.69 -1.26
N ASP A 261 -1.53 -12.50 -1.86
CA ASP A 261 -1.18 -12.30 -3.27
C ASP A 261 0.23 -12.82 -3.53
N GLU A 262 0.42 -13.56 -4.62
CA GLU A 262 1.73 -14.09 -5.04
C GLU A 262 2.48 -14.91 -3.97
N CYS A 263 1.78 -15.44 -2.95
CA CYS A 263 2.37 -16.09 -1.78
C CYS A 263 3.40 -17.19 -2.12
N PHE A 264 3.15 -18.00 -3.16
CA PHE A 264 4.08 -19.02 -3.67
C PHE A 264 4.49 -18.76 -5.13
N SER A 265 4.34 -17.52 -5.62
CA SER A 265 4.73 -17.16 -6.98
C SER A 265 6.22 -17.43 -7.19
N GLY A 266 6.60 -18.01 -8.32
CA GLY A 266 8.02 -18.28 -8.64
C GLY A 266 8.70 -19.35 -7.77
N CYS A 267 7.95 -20.14 -6.99
CA CYS A 267 8.47 -21.37 -6.35
C CYS A 267 8.74 -22.45 -7.42
N SER A 268 9.77 -22.23 -8.23
CA SER A 268 10.03 -22.99 -9.46
C SER A 268 10.29 -24.48 -9.25
N SER A 269 10.76 -24.89 -8.06
CA SER A 269 10.97 -26.31 -7.71
C SER A 269 9.78 -26.98 -7.03
N LEU A 270 8.69 -26.26 -6.76
CA LEU A 270 7.53 -26.83 -6.06
C LEU A 270 6.83 -27.82 -6.97
N THR A 271 6.80 -29.09 -6.56
CA THR A 271 6.28 -30.20 -7.39
C THR A 271 4.84 -30.56 -7.08
N SER A 272 4.44 -30.39 -5.81
CA SER A 272 3.09 -30.62 -5.32
C SER A 272 2.77 -29.73 -4.13
N VAL A 273 1.49 -29.44 -3.94
CA VAL A 273 0.95 -28.70 -2.79
C VAL A 273 -0.45 -29.21 -2.46
N THR A 274 -0.81 -29.18 -1.17
CA THR A 274 -2.16 -29.47 -0.69
C THR A 274 -2.81 -28.18 -0.23
N ILE A 275 -3.99 -27.84 -0.76
CA ILE A 275 -4.78 -26.68 -0.35
C ILE A 275 -5.98 -27.16 0.48
N PRO A 276 -6.05 -26.87 1.80
CA PRO A 276 -7.13 -27.34 2.65
C PRO A 276 -8.43 -26.55 2.43
N THR A 277 -9.57 -27.12 2.85
CA THR A 277 -10.90 -26.51 2.73
C THR A 277 -11.08 -25.22 3.52
N THR A 278 -10.22 -24.99 4.51
CA THR A 278 -10.25 -23.79 5.35
C THR A 278 -9.84 -22.53 4.60
N VAL A 279 -9.13 -22.66 3.47
CA VAL A 279 -8.69 -21.51 2.65
C VAL A 279 -9.88 -20.89 1.94
N SER A 280 -10.46 -19.87 2.54
CA SER A 280 -11.58 -19.09 1.99
C SER A 280 -11.14 -17.95 1.08
N GLU A 281 -9.84 -17.64 1.03
CA GLU A 281 -9.27 -16.57 0.20
C GLU A 281 -7.92 -17.01 -0.40
N LEU A 282 -7.79 -16.86 -1.72
CA LEU A 282 -6.58 -17.14 -2.49
C LEU A 282 -6.17 -15.87 -3.23
N GLY A 283 -5.02 -15.33 -2.90
CA GLY A 283 -4.50 -14.12 -3.51
C GLY A 283 -4.18 -14.26 -4.99
N ARG A 284 -4.12 -13.12 -5.67
CA ARG A 284 -3.78 -13.02 -7.10
C ARG A 284 -2.45 -13.71 -7.37
N CYS A 285 -2.39 -14.53 -8.42
CA CYS A 285 -1.14 -15.18 -8.86
C CYS A 285 -0.43 -16.02 -7.77
N CYS A 286 -1.16 -16.53 -6.76
CA CYS A 286 -0.56 -17.27 -5.63
C CYS A 286 0.40 -18.40 -6.05
N PHE A 287 0.15 -19.09 -7.17
CA PHE A 287 1.00 -20.16 -7.71
C PHE A 287 1.52 -19.86 -9.12
N ASP A 288 1.56 -18.59 -9.53
CA ASP A 288 2.11 -18.23 -10.84
C ASP A 288 3.61 -18.57 -10.89
N GLU A 289 4.12 -18.88 -12.08
CA GLU A 289 5.52 -19.27 -12.28
C GLU A 289 6.03 -20.47 -11.45
N CYS A 290 5.15 -21.25 -10.82
CA CYS A 290 5.46 -22.57 -10.24
C CYS A 290 5.71 -23.61 -11.35
N THR A 291 6.86 -23.50 -12.02
CA THR A 291 7.12 -24.24 -13.26
C THR A 291 7.27 -25.76 -13.08
N SER A 292 7.60 -26.25 -11.89
CA SER A 292 7.67 -27.70 -11.61
C SER A 292 6.36 -28.29 -11.05
N LEU A 293 5.33 -27.48 -10.85
CA LEU A 293 4.09 -27.92 -10.20
C LEU A 293 3.26 -28.76 -11.16
N THR A 294 3.28 -30.08 -10.95
CA THR A 294 2.63 -31.07 -11.83
C THR A 294 1.38 -31.69 -11.21
N SER A 295 1.26 -31.66 -9.88
CA SER A 295 0.07 -32.15 -9.17
C SER A 295 -0.32 -31.23 -8.02
N ILE A 296 -1.62 -31.10 -7.76
CA ILE A 296 -2.14 -30.41 -6.58
C ILE A 296 -3.21 -31.28 -5.93
N VAL A 297 -3.28 -31.26 -4.60
CA VAL A 297 -4.41 -31.82 -3.85
C VAL A 297 -5.34 -30.69 -3.45
N LEU A 298 -6.58 -30.72 -3.96
CA LEU A 298 -7.62 -29.72 -3.73
C LEU A 298 -8.87 -30.41 -3.20
N GLU A 299 -9.44 -29.87 -2.13
CA GLU A 299 -10.76 -30.25 -1.66
C GLU A 299 -11.83 -29.29 -2.20
N ASN A 300 -13.09 -29.75 -2.29
CA ASN A 300 -14.24 -28.93 -2.74
C ASN A 300 -14.07 -28.28 -4.12
N ILE A 301 -13.46 -28.95 -5.10
CA ILE A 301 -13.43 -28.48 -6.49
C ILE A 301 -14.87 -28.35 -7.01
N GLN A 302 -15.20 -27.19 -7.57
CA GLN A 302 -16.51 -26.92 -8.18
C GLN A 302 -16.45 -27.03 -9.71
N PHE A 303 -15.38 -26.53 -10.32
CA PHE A 303 -15.23 -26.49 -11.78
C PHE A 303 -13.78 -26.27 -12.19
N ILE A 304 -13.38 -26.77 -13.37
CA ILE A 304 -12.07 -26.52 -13.96
C ILE A 304 -12.30 -26.02 -15.37
N SER A 305 -11.96 -24.75 -15.62
CA SER A 305 -12.02 -24.18 -16.96
C SER A 305 -10.71 -24.38 -17.72
N GLU A 306 -10.66 -23.90 -18.96
CA GLU A 306 -9.39 -23.81 -19.71
C GLU A 306 -8.33 -22.94 -19.01
N GLU A 307 -8.75 -22.02 -18.15
CA GLU A 307 -7.93 -20.93 -17.63
C GLU A 307 -7.70 -21.04 -16.12
N ARG A 308 -8.69 -21.52 -15.37
CA ARG A 308 -8.75 -21.43 -13.91
C ARG A 308 -9.38 -22.67 -13.28
N ILE A 309 -9.02 -22.92 -12.02
CA ILE A 309 -9.68 -23.92 -11.16
C ILE A 309 -10.53 -23.19 -10.14
N PHE A 310 -11.81 -23.56 -10.06
CA PHE A 310 -12.80 -23.01 -9.12
C PHE A 310 -13.07 -24.00 -8.01
N MET A 311 -13.01 -23.52 -6.78
CA MET A 311 -13.15 -24.35 -5.60
C MET A 311 -13.81 -23.62 -4.44
N ASN A 312 -14.06 -24.41 -3.41
CA ASN A 312 -14.52 -24.01 -2.10
C ASN A 312 -16.02 -23.66 -1.97
N LYS A 313 -16.51 -23.69 -0.72
CA LYS A 313 -17.88 -23.40 -0.28
C LYS A 313 -17.85 -22.85 1.15
N PRO A 314 -18.63 -21.81 1.50
CA PRO A 314 -19.65 -21.13 0.70
C PRO A 314 -19.09 -19.96 -0.13
N VAL A 315 -17.80 -19.66 -0.06
CA VAL A 315 -17.14 -18.65 -0.90
C VAL A 315 -16.54 -19.35 -2.10
N LEU A 316 -16.89 -18.92 -3.31
CA LEU A 316 -16.26 -19.42 -4.52
C LEU A 316 -14.97 -18.64 -4.75
N ILE A 317 -13.86 -19.35 -4.82
CA ILE A 317 -12.54 -18.81 -5.12
C ILE A 317 -11.94 -19.53 -6.32
N SER A 318 -10.96 -18.91 -6.96
CA SER A 318 -10.26 -19.55 -8.07
C SER A 318 -8.81 -19.07 -8.18
N PHE A 319 -8.01 -19.88 -8.86
CA PHE A 319 -6.65 -19.51 -9.24
C PHE A 319 -6.37 -19.96 -10.68
N LYS A 320 -5.46 -19.25 -11.33
CA LYS A 320 -4.97 -19.57 -12.68
C LYS A 320 -4.33 -20.95 -12.69
N ILE A 321 -4.63 -21.77 -13.70
CA ILE A 321 -4.01 -23.08 -13.86
C ILE A 321 -2.50 -22.89 -14.08
N PRO A 322 -1.62 -23.43 -13.21
CA PRO A 322 -0.18 -23.41 -13.43
C PRO A 322 0.18 -24.11 -14.74
N LYS A 323 1.15 -23.56 -15.48
CA LYS A 323 1.47 -23.95 -16.86
C LYS A 323 1.67 -25.45 -17.07
N ASN A 324 2.29 -26.13 -16.09
CA ASN A 324 2.66 -27.53 -16.17
C ASN A 324 1.80 -28.43 -15.28
N LEU A 325 0.69 -27.92 -14.74
CA LEU A 325 -0.21 -28.71 -13.91
C LEU A 325 -0.93 -29.75 -14.77
N GLN A 326 -0.73 -31.03 -14.45
CA GLN A 326 -1.28 -32.16 -15.20
C GLN A 326 -2.35 -32.91 -14.42
N LYS A 327 -2.21 -32.97 -13.09
CA LYS A 327 -3.07 -33.77 -12.22
C LYS A 327 -3.64 -32.97 -11.06
N ILE A 328 -4.87 -33.29 -10.68
CA ILE A 328 -5.49 -32.83 -9.44
C ILE A 328 -6.03 -34.04 -8.69
N ASN A 329 -5.73 -34.15 -7.39
CA ASN A 329 -6.11 -35.29 -6.56
C ASN A 329 -5.67 -36.65 -7.14
N GLY A 330 -4.56 -36.67 -7.87
CA GLY A 330 -4.03 -37.87 -8.54
C GLY A 330 -4.64 -38.18 -9.91
N GLU A 331 -5.72 -37.51 -10.30
CA GLU A 331 -6.44 -37.71 -11.56
C GLU A 331 -6.03 -36.69 -12.62
N ASN A 332 -6.15 -37.05 -13.90
CA ASN A 332 -5.87 -36.13 -15.02
C ASN A 332 -6.92 -35.01 -15.07
N ILE A 333 -6.47 -33.82 -15.47
CA ILE A 333 -7.35 -32.64 -15.53
C ILE A 333 -8.20 -32.65 -16.80
N GLU A 334 -9.52 -32.62 -16.62
CA GLU A 334 -10.48 -32.34 -17.69
C GLU A 334 -10.86 -30.85 -17.65
N LYS A 335 -10.39 -30.09 -18.64
CA LYS A 335 -10.71 -28.67 -18.78
C LYS A 335 -12.00 -28.50 -19.58
N LYS A 336 -12.80 -27.50 -19.19
CA LYS A 336 -14.10 -27.21 -19.78
C LYS A 336 -14.19 -25.74 -20.19
N ASP A 337 -15.14 -25.43 -21.06
CA ASP A 337 -15.46 -24.05 -21.40
C ASP A 337 -16.07 -23.35 -20.17
N ILE A 338 -15.48 -22.23 -19.76
CA ILE A 338 -15.97 -21.44 -18.62
C ILE A 338 -17.42 -20.95 -18.82
N ASN A 339 -17.86 -20.79 -20.07
CA ASN A 339 -19.22 -20.36 -20.38
C ASN A 339 -20.28 -21.45 -20.06
N GLU A 340 -19.87 -22.70 -19.82
CA GLU A 340 -20.75 -23.77 -19.34
C GLU A 340 -20.84 -23.83 -17.81
N PHE A 341 -20.07 -23.00 -17.10
CA PHE A 341 -20.02 -23.05 -15.64
C PHE A 341 -21.28 -22.45 -15.02
N ILE A 342 -22.01 -23.30 -14.30
CA ILE A 342 -23.14 -22.90 -13.46
C ILE A 342 -22.65 -22.78 -12.01
N ILE A 343 -22.72 -21.57 -11.45
CA ILE A 343 -22.35 -21.33 -10.05
C ILE A 343 -23.29 -22.14 -9.14
N PRO A 344 -22.76 -23.05 -8.31
CA PRO A 344 -23.60 -23.86 -7.42
C PRO A 344 -24.36 -23.01 -6.40
N THR A 345 -25.61 -23.38 -6.11
CA THR A 345 -26.46 -22.67 -5.13
C THR A 345 -25.95 -22.72 -3.69
N THR A 346 -24.97 -23.58 -3.41
CA THR A 346 -24.26 -23.61 -2.10
C THR A 346 -23.30 -22.44 -1.92
N ILE A 347 -23.01 -21.69 -2.98
CA ILE A 347 -22.14 -20.51 -2.94
C ILE A 347 -22.97 -19.28 -2.55
N THR A 348 -22.46 -18.51 -1.59
CA THR A 348 -23.06 -17.27 -1.11
C THR A 348 -22.24 -16.02 -1.40
N LYS A 349 -20.97 -16.18 -1.80
CA LYS A 349 -20.07 -15.07 -2.14
C LYS A 349 -19.15 -15.45 -3.30
N LEU A 350 -18.87 -14.50 -4.19
CA LEU A 350 -17.79 -14.61 -5.15
C LEU A 350 -16.57 -13.90 -4.57
N GLY A 351 -15.51 -14.65 -4.29
CA GLY A 351 -14.31 -14.11 -3.65
C GLY A 351 -13.51 -13.18 -4.57
N ASP A 352 -12.48 -12.57 -4.00
CA ASP A 352 -11.57 -11.71 -4.73
C ASP A 352 -10.92 -12.48 -5.90
N TRP A 353 -10.79 -11.80 -7.05
CA TRP A 353 -10.20 -12.35 -8.27
C TRP A 353 -10.87 -13.61 -8.84
N CYS A 354 -12.07 -13.98 -8.36
CA CYS A 354 -12.72 -15.27 -8.66
C CYS A 354 -12.88 -15.58 -10.16
N PHE A 355 -13.20 -14.61 -10.99
CA PHE A 355 -13.25 -14.74 -12.45
C PHE A 355 -12.18 -13.88 -13.13
N SER A 356 -11.21 -13.36 -12.38
CA SER A 356 -10.22 -12.45 -12.96
C SER A 356 -9.41 -13.14 -14.05
N GLY A 357 -9.18 -12.47 -15.17
CA GLY A 357 -8.41 -13.05 -16.27
C GLY A 357 -9.10 -14.23 -16.97
N CYS A 358 -10.41 -14.44 -16.78
CA CYS A 358 -11.16 -15.36 -17.60
C CYS A 358 -11.33 -14.77 -19.02
N LEU A 359 -10.39 -15.04 -19.92
CA LEU A 359 -10.27 -14.42 -21.23
C LEU A 359 -11.40 -14.85 -22.17
N SER A 360 -11.90 -16.08 -22.02
CA SER A 360 -12.99 -16.64 -22.83
C SER A 360 -14.39 -16.43 -22.23
N LEU A 361 -14.51 -15.89 -21.01
CA LEU A 361 -15.81 -15.67 -20.37
C LEU A 361 -16.61 -14.59 -21.10
N THR A 362 -17.75 -14.94 -21.68
CA THR A 362 -18.64 -14.05 -22.43
C THR A 362 -19.83 -13.55 -21.62
N SER A 363 -20.33 -14.40 -20.72
CA SER A 363 -21.41 -14.13 -19.77
C SER A 363 -21.36 -15.14 -18.61
N VAL A 364 -21.92 -14.78 -17.47
CA VAL A 364 -22.14 -15.69 -16.33
C VAL A 364 -23.44 -15.31 -15.63
N ASP A 365 -24.23 -16.32 -15.27
CA ASP A 365 -25.41 -16.13 -14.46
C ASP A 365 -25.03 -16.15 -12.97
N ILE A 366 -25.15 -14.99 -12.30
CA ILE A 366 -24.91 -14.88 -10.86
C ILE A 366 -26.23 -15.24 -10.13
N PRO A 367 -26.28 -16.35 -9.37
CA PRO A 367 -27.50 -16.76 -8.69
C PRO A 367 -27.82 -15.82 -7.52
N THR A 368 -29.10 -15.78 -7.13
CA THR A 368 -29.59 -14.97 -6.01
C THR A 368 -29.07 -15.43 -4.64
N THR A 369 -28.38 -16.56 -4.57
CA THR A 369 -27.69 -16.99 -3.35
C THR A 369 -26.47 -16.13 -3.03
N ILE A 370 -25.92 -15.43 -4.03
CA ILE A 370 -24.75 -14.56 -3.88
C ILE A 370 -25.15 -13.21 -3.29
N SER A 371 -24.49 -12.78 -2.21
CA SER A 371 -24.70 -11.47 -1.57
C SER A 371 -23.59 -10.46 -1.83
N GLU A 372 -22.44 -10.90 -2.36
CA GLU A 372 -21.21 -10.11 -2.44
C GLU A 372 -20.37 -10.47 -3.66
N LEU A 373 -19.81 -9.46 -4.32
CA LEU A 373 -18.80 -9.57 -5.39
C LEU A 373 -17.47 -9.02 -4.88
N GLY A 374 -16.47 -9.88 -4.72
CA GLY A 374 -15.14 -9.52 -4.22
C GLY A 374 -14.38 -8.54 -5.11
N GLY A 375 -13.27 -8.03 -4.58
CA GLY A 375 -12.32 -7.19 -5.29
C GLY A 375 -11.79 -7.90 -6.54
N CYS A 376 -11.75 -7.20 -7.67
CA CYS A 376 -11.32 -7.72 -8.95
C CYS A 376 -12.05 -8.98 -9.42
N CYS A 377 -13.26 -9.25 -8.93
CA CYS A 377 -13.99 -10.49 -9.21
C CYS A 377 -14.05 -10.81 -10.72
N PHE A 378 -14.30 -9.83 -11.58
CA PHE A 378 -14.33 -9.97 -13.06
C PHE A 378 -13.22 -9.17 -13.75
N CYS A 379 -12.16 -8.80 -13.03
CA CYS A 379 -11.06 -7.98 -13.55
C CYS A 379 -10.33 -8.68 -14.71
N VAL A 380 -10.10 -7.98 -15.82
CA VAL A 380 -9.48 -8.51 -17.04
C VAL A 380 -10.27 -9.67 -17.65
N CYS A 381 -11.59 -9.54 -17.75
CA CYS A 381 -12.44 -10.40 -18.59
C CYS A 381 -12.73 -9.71 -19.93
N PRO A 382 -11.81 -9.74 -20.92
CA PRO A 382 -11.93 -8.96 -22.14
C PRO A 382 -13.12 -9.35 -23.01
N SER A 383 -13.61 -10.60 -22.91
CA SER A 383 -14.74 -11.12 -23.70
C SER A 383 -16.11 -10.94 -23.03
N LEU A 384 -16.16 -10.46 -21.78
CA LEU A 384 -17.42 -10.31 -21.04
C LEU A 384 -18.23 -9.18 -21.67
N THR A 385 -19.36 -9.51 -22.29
CA THR A 385 -20.17 -8.54 -23.07
C THR A 385 -21.30 -7.91 -22.27
N SER A 386 -21.87 -8.68 -21.35
CA SER A 386 -22.96 -8.30 -20.45
C SER A 386 -22.92 -9.16 -19.19
N ILE A 387 -23.47 -8.64 -18.10
CA ILE A 387 -23.60 -9.36 -16.84
C ILE A 387 -24.85 -8.90 -16.10
N ASN A 388 -25.62 -9.87 -15.60
CA ASN A 388 -26.80 -9.61 -14.80
C ASN A 388 -26.44 -9.67 -13.32
N ILE A 389 -26.65 -8.56 -12.61
CA ILE A 389 -26.36 -8.45 -11.18
C ILE A 389 -27.67 -8.68 -10.39
N PRO A 390 -27.75 -9.71 -9.53
CA PRO A 390 -28.96 -9.96 -8.75
C PRO A 390 -29.15 -8.92 -7.64
N THR A 391 -30.40 -8.72 -7.22
CA THR A 391 -30.79 -7.75 -6.17
C THR A 391 -30.33 -8.15 -4.75
N THR A 392 -29.67 -9.29 -4.61
CA THR A 392 -29.05 -9.74 -3.37
C THR A 392 -27.67 -9.13 -3.16
N ILE A 393 -27.00 -8.65 -4.21
CA ILE A 393 -25.70 -7.97 -4.11
C ILE A 393 -25.86 -6.62 -3.44
N LYS A 394 -25.01 -6.37 -2.44
CA LYS A 394 -24.94 -5.10 -1.70
C LYS A 394 -23.81 -4.19 -2.13
N GLU A 395 -22.72 -4.76 -2.59
CA GLU A 395 -21.53 -4.01 -2.95
C GLU A 395 -20.74 -4.68 -4.06
N PHE A 396 -20.02 -3.86 -4.83
CA PHE A 396 -18.95 -4.30 -5.72
C PHE A 396 -17.60 -3.99 -5.09
N GLY A 397 -16.73 -5.00 -5.01
CA GLY A 397 -15.34 -4.81 -4.60
C GLY A 397 -14.57 -3.87 -5.53
N TYR A 398 -13.36 -3.48 -5.09
CA TYR A 398 -12.47 -2.64 -5.89
C TYR A 398 -12.17 -3.29 -7.25
N TRP A 399 -12.08 -2.51 -8.33
CA TRP A 399 -11.75 -2.97 -9.69
C TRP A 399 -12.59 -4.17 -10.19
N CYS A 400 -13.82 -4.35 -9.68
CA CYS A 400 -14.64 -5.55 -9.95
C CYS A 400 -14.77 -5.90 -11.44
N PHE A 401 -14.94 -4.90 -12.33
CA PHE A 401 -15.02 -5.07 -13.79
C PHE A 401 -13.89 -4.33 -14.53
N TYR A 402 -12.75 -4.09 -13.87
CA TYR A 402 -11.60 -3.40 -14.48
C TYR A 402 -11.15 -4.13 -15.76
N LYS A 403 -10.90 -3.41 -16.85
CA LYS A 403 -10.48 -3.97 -18.15
C LYS A 403 -11.43 -5.02 -18.74
N CYS A 404 -12.73 -4.96 -18.43
CA CYS A 404 -13.75 -5.67 -19.20
C CYS A 404 -14.01 -4.95 -20.54
N TYR A 405 -13.08 -5.10 -21.49
CA TYR A 405 -13.06 -4.30 -22.74
C TYR A 405 -14.33 -4.44 -23.59
N SER A 406 -14.99 -5.60 -23.57
CA SER A 406 -16.21 -5.86 -24.35
C SER A 406 -17.51 -5.55 -23.61
N LEU A 407 -17.46 -5.13 -22.33
CA LEU A 407 -18.66 -4.89 -21.54
C LEU A 407 -19.41 -3.67 -22.08
N THR A 408 -20.55 -3.90 -22.73
CA THR A 408 -21.29 -2.83 -23.43
C THR A 408 -22.27 -2.08 -22.55
N SER A 409 -22.84 -2.79 -21.58
CA SER A 409 -23.82 -2.29 -20.61
C SER A 409 -23.81 -3.15 -19.36
N ILE A 410 -24.18 -2.54 -18.23
CA ILE A 410 -24.41 -3.22 -16.97
C ILE A 410 -25.54 -2.51 -16.23
N SER A 411 -26.45 -3.29 -15.66
CA SER A 411 -27.51 -2.77 -14.80
C SER A 411 -27.10 -2.94 -13.34
N ILE A 412 -26.95 -1.83 -12.62
CA ILE A 412 -26.68 -1.84 -11.19
C ILE A 412 -28.02 -1.84 -10.45
N PRO A 413 -28.33 -2.89 -9.66
CA PRO A 413 -29.61 -2.96 -8.97
C PRO A 413 -29.65 -1.98 -7.78
N PRO A 414 -30.85 -1.50 -7.37
CA PRO A 414 -31.02 -0.60 -6.22
C PRO A 414 -30.61 -1.19 -4.86
N SER A 415 -30.23 -2.47 -4.82
CA SER A 415 -29.69 -3.12 -3.63
C SER A 415 -28.22 -2.76 -3.38
N VAL A 416 -27.50 -2.31 -4.41
CA VAL A 416 -26.09 -1.95 -4.33
C VAL A 416 -25.97 -0.57 -3.69
N ASN A 417 -25.21 -0.48 -2.61
CA ASN A 417 -24.93 0.78 -1.92
C ASN A 417 -23.48 1.24 -2.06
N LYS A 418 -22.57 0.35 -2.49
CA LYS A 418 -21.15 0.68 -2.67
C LYS A 418 -20.60 0.12 -3.98
N ILE A 419 -19.85 0.97 -4.69
CA ILE A 419 -19.06 0.59 -5.87
C ILE A 419 -17.60 0.91 -5.57
N GLY A 420 -16.76 -0.13 -5.52
CA GLY A 420 -15.33 -0.01 -5.22
C GLY A 420 -14.54 0.73 -6.29
N LYS A 421 -13.33 1.18 -5.91
CA LYS A 421 -12.42 1.99 -6.72
C LYS A 421 -12.24 1.43 -8.13
N GLY A 422 -12.41 2.24 -9.15
CA GLY A 422 -12.12 1.83 -10.53
C GLY A 422 -12.91 0.62 -11.04
N SER A 423 -14.07 0.30 -10.45
CA SER A 423 -14.85 -0.89 -10.81
C SER A 423 -15.15 -1.00 -12.30
N PHE A 424 -15.28 0.11 -13.02
CA PHE A 424 -15.56 0.15 -14.46
C PHE A 424 -14.45 0.86 -15.25
N SER A 425 -13.22 0.90 -14.73
CA SER A 425 -12.10 1.54 -15.40
C SER A 425 -11.61 0.66 -16.55
N LEU A 426 -11.29 1.29 -17.69
CA LEU A 426 -10.93 0.64 -18.95
C LEU A 426 -12.01 -0.32 -19.47
N CYS A 427 -13.29 -0.07 -19.17
CA CYS A 427 -14.41 -0.71 -19.86
C CYS A 427 -14.65 0.03 -21.18
N GLU A 428 -13.78 -0.19 -22.16
CA GLU A 428 -13.72 0.62 -23.38
C GLU A 428 -14.99 0.55 -24.23
N SER A 429 -15.74 -0.56 -24.21
CA SER A 429 -17.01 -0.70 -24.93
C SER A 429 -18.23 -0.22 -24.15
N LEU A 430 -18.09 0.21 -22.89
CA LEU A 430 -19.23 0.60 -22.05
C LEU A 430 -19.82 1.90 -22.58
N THR A 431 -21.05 1.84 -23.10
CA THR A 431 -21.70 3.01 -23.74
C THR A 431 -22.63 3.76 -22.80
N SER A 432 -23.24 3.04 -21.86
CA SER A 432 -24.16 3.58 -20.87
C SER A 432 -24.16 2.77 -19.59
N ILE A 433 -24.43 3.44 -18.46
CA ILE A 433 -24.59 2.81 -17.15
C ILE A 433 -25.61 3.59 -16.31
N ASN A 434 -26.38 2.87 -15.50
CA ASN A 434 -27.32 3.44 -14.54
C ASN A 434 -26.71 3.48 -13.13
N ILE A 435 -26.78 4.63 -12.49
CA ILE A 435 -26.33 4.88 -11.12
C ILE A 435 -27.58 5.07 -10.23
N PRO A 436 -27.97 4.06 -9.43
CA PRO A 436 -29.16 4.14 -8.59
C PRO A 436 -28.93 5.07 -7.39
N SER A 437 -30.04 5.59 -6.84
CA SER A 437 -30.07 6.42 -5.62
C SER A 437 -29.57 5.70 -4.36
N SER A 438 -29.49 4.37 -4.39
CA SER A 438 -29.01 3.55 -3.28
C SER A 438 -27.51 3.67 -3.04
N ILE A 439 -26.73 4.12 -4.04
CA ILE A 439 -25.28 4.26 -3.90
C ILE A 439 -25.00 5.34 -2.85
N THR A 440 -24.22 5.01 -1.83
CA THR A 440 -23.81 5.93 -0.77
C THR A 440 -22.36 6.36 -0.86
N SER A 441 -21.53 5.61 -1.60
CA SER A 441 -20.11 5.94 -1.74
C SER A 441 -19.53 5.51 -3.07
N PHE A 442 -18.60 6.33 -3.57
CA PHE A 442 -17.91 6.11 -4.84
C PHE A 442 -16.42 6.36 -4.69
N GLU A 443 -15.62 5.31 -4.77
CA GLU A 443 -14.15 5.42 -4.67
C GLU A 443 -13.52 5.82 -6.01
N ASN A 444 -12.51 6.69 -6.01
CA ASN A 444 -11.89 7.34 -7.18
C ASN A 444 -11.72 6.49 -8.48
N ARG A 445 -11.73 7.15 -9.64
CA ARG A 445 -11.41 6.61 -10.98
C ARG A 445 -12.37 5.54 -11.53
N GLN A 446 -13.63 5.60 -11.19
CA GLN A 446 -14.61 4.55 -11.52
C GLN A 446 -14.73 4.25 -13.00
N PHE A 447 -14.65 5.27 -13.85
CA PHE A 447 -14.79 5.18 -15.31
C PHE A 447 -13.53 5.64 -16.04
N ASP A 448 -12.38 5.70 -15.34
CA ASP A 448 -11.11 6.12 -15.95
C ASP A 448 -10.76 5.18 -17.12
N GLY A 449 -10.54 5.75 -18.30
CA GLY A 449 -10.29 4.99 -19.53
C GLY A 449 -11.52 4.36 -20.21
N SER A 450 -12.74 4.63 -19.76
CA SER A 450 -13.97 4.14 -20.41
C SER A 450 -14.45 5.09 -21.51
N TYR A 451 -13.69 5.14 -22.60
CA TYR A 451 -13.79 6.19 -23.61
C TYR A 451 -15.08 6.18 -24.44
N LEU A 452 -15.82 5.07 -24.54
CA LEU A 452 -17.10 5.05 -25.26
C LEU A 452 -18.31 5.38 -24.38
N LEU A 453 -18.10 5.68 -23.09
CA LEU A 453 -19.17 6.04 -22.18
C LEU A 453 -19.74 7.41 -22.56
N ARG A 454 -20.91 7.39 -23.20
CA ARG A 454 -21.57 8.59 -23.76
C ARG A 454 -22.81 9.00 -22.98
N ARG A 455 -23.39 8.10 -22.20
CA ARG A 455 -24.64 8.32 -21.47
C ARG A 455 -24.54 7.80 -20.03
N LEU A 456 -24.97 8.61 -19.08
CA LEU A 456 -25.24 8.17 -17.71
C LEU A 456 -26.73 8.34 -17.39
N GLU A 457 -27.28 7.41 -16.64
CA GLU A 457 -28.57 7.59 -15.96
C GLU A 457 -28.27 7.69 -14.46
N ILE A 458 -28.74 8.75 -13.82
CA ILE A 458 -28.44 9.13 -12.42
C ILE A 458 -29.74 9.59 -11.77
N GLU A 459 -30.22 8.88 -10.75
CA GLU A 459 -31.51 9.19 -10.10
C GLU A 459 -31.46 10.50 -9.29
N ASN A 460 -30.41 10.71 -8.49
CA ASN A 460 -30.30 11.84 -7.56
C ASN A 460 -29.25 12.88 -8.00
N LEU A 461 -29.28 13.32 -9.26
CA LEU A 461 -28.33 14.32 -9.77
C LEU A 461 -28.53 15.69 -9.08
N GLN A 462 -27.46 16.23 -8.46
CA GLN A 462 -27.48 17.50 -7.74
C GLN A 462 -26.86 18.64 -8.55
N PHE A 463 -25.68 18.42 -9.12
CA PHE A 463 -24.93 19.46 -9.82
C PHE A 463 -23.92 18.88 -10.80
N ILE A 464 -23.61 19.62 -11.87
CA ILE A 464 -22.57 19.26 -12.84
C ILE A 464 -21.61 20.45 -12.98
N SER A 465 -20.38 20.27 -12.51
CA SER A 465 -19.30 21.24 -12.72
C SER A 465 -18.58 21.01 -14.04
N LYS A 466 -17.49 21.75 -14.28
CA LYS A 466 -16.59 21.48 -15.41
C LYS A 466 -15.84 20.15 -15.26
N GLU A 467 -15.57 19.76 -14.02
CA GLU A 467 -14.72 18.64 -13.61
C GLU A 467 -15.51 17.41 -13.13
N ARG A 468 -16.62 17.62 -12.40
CA ARG A 468 -17.30 16.57 -11.64
C ARG A 468 -18.82 16.62 -11.72
N ILE A 469 -19.44 15.46 -11.51
CA ILE A 469 -20.90 15.28 -11.39
C ILE A 469 -21.20 14.97 -9.94
N PHE A 470 -21.97 15.82 -9.27
CA PHE A 470 -22.37 15.70 -7.87
C PHE A 470 -23.78 15.12 -7.78
N MET A 471 -23.97 14.17 -6.87
CA MET A 471 -25.24 13.46 -6.73
C MET A 471 -25.43 12.89 -5.34
N ASN A 472 -26.66 12.43 -5.12
CA ASN A 472 -27.16 11.69 -3.98
C ASN A 472 -27.43 12.48 -2.68
N GLU A 473 -28.31 11.91 -1.86
CA GLU A 473 -28.70 12.36 -0.52
C GLU A 473 -28.88 11.13 0.39
N PRO A 474 -28.55 11.19 1.70
CA PRO A 474 -28.07 12.34 2.45
C PRO A 474 -26.53 12.48 2.43
N ILE A 475 -25.84 11.68 1.63
CA ILE A 475 -24.38 11.73 1.46
C ILE A 475 -24.10 12.31 0.08
N LEU A 476 -23.37 13.41 0.03
CA LEU A 476 -22.94 14.02 -1.22
C LEU A 476 -21.64 13.34 -1.65
N PHE A 477 -21.67 12.72 -2.82
CA PHE A 477 -20.46 12.24 -3.50
C PHE A 477 -20.45 12.76 -4.94
N SER A 478 -19.33 12.51 -5.62
CA SER A 478 -19.21 12.88 -7.02
C SER A 478 -18.32 11.93 -7.80
N ILE A 479 -18.55 11.91 -9.10
CA ILE A 479 -17.70 11.21 -10.07
C ILE A 479 -17.02 12.22 -10.97
N GLU A 480 -15.79 11.91 -11.39
CA GLU A 480 -15.12 12.66 -12.47
C GLU A 480 -15.94 12.53 -13.76
N ILE A 481 -16.10 13.62 -14.49
CA ILE A 481 -16.83 13.61 -15.76
C ILE A 481 -16.05 12.74 -16.76
N PRO A 482 -16.61 11.62 -17.25
CA PRO A 482 -15.95 10.82 -18.27
C PRO A 482 -15.71 11.64 -19.53
N LEU A 483 -14.53 11.47 -20.15
CA LEU A 483 -14.02 12.32 -21.23
C LEU A 483 -15.03 12.54 -22.38
N ASN A 484 -15.72 11.48 -22.78
CA ASN A 484 -16.62 11.46 -23.93
C ASN A 484 -18.12 11.47 -23.57
N LEU A 485 -18.44 11.79 -22.31
CA LEU A 485 -19.82 11.83 -21.84
C LEU A 485 -20.59 12.94 -22.56
N LYS A 486 -21.74 12.60 -23.17
CA LYS A 486 -22.59 13.52 -23.94
C LYS A 486 -23.87 13.86 -23.22
N THR A 487 -24.51 12.86 -22.62
CA THR A 487 -25.83 13.02 -22.00
C THR A 487 -25.89 12.43 -20.59
N ILE A 488 -26.72 13.05 -19.76
CA ILE A 488 -27.14 12.54 -18.46
C ILE A 488 -28.67 12.57 -18.43
N ASN A 489 -29.30 11.47 -18.04
CA ASN A 489 -30.78 11.35 -17.99
C ASN A 489 -31.46 11.76 -19.31
N GLY A 490 -30.87 11.34 -20.43
CA GLY A 490 -31.33 11.69 -21.78
C GLY A 490 -31.16 13.16 -22.20
N LYS A 491 -30.56 14.03 -21.36
CA LYS A 491 -30.34 15.45 -21.65
C LYS A 491 -28.86 15.77 -21.90
N SER A 492 -28.58 16.75 -22.76
CA SER A 492 -27.21 17.26 -22.97
C SER A 492 -26.64 17.83 -21.67
N ILE A 493 -25.33 17.66 -21.48
CA ILE A 493 -24.64 18.13 -20.27
C ILE A 493 -24.40 19.64 -20.35
N GLU A 494 -24.97 20.37 -19.40
CA GLU A 494 -24.68 21.77 -19.13
C GLU A 494 -23.71 21.88 -17.95
N LYS A 495 -22.42 22.11 -18.24
CA LYS A 495 -21.37 22.25 -17.21
C LYS A 495 -21.38 23.66 -16.63
N LYS A 496 -21.50 23.77 -15.31
CA LYS A 496 -21.55 25.03 -14.58
C LYS A 496 -20.23 25.33 -13.87
N ASP A 497 -20.05 26.58 -13.45
CA ASP A 497 -18.93 26.96 -12.58
C ASP A 497 -19.17 26.35 -11.20
N ILE A 498 -18.21 25.58 -10.69
CA ILE A 498 -18.33 24.94 -9.37
C ILE A 498 -18.52 25.96 -8.23
N ASN A 499 -18.08 27.20 -8.41
CA ASN A 499 -18.29 28.25 -7.42
C ASN A 499 -19.76 28.69 -7.29
N GLU A 500 -20.63 28.30 -8.21
CA GLU A 500 -22.09 28.47 -8.11
C GLU A 500 -22.76 27.34 -7.31
N PHE A 501 -22.02 26.27 -6.98
CA PHE A 501 -22.58 25.13 -6.26
C PHE A 501 -22.84 25.47 -4.79
N ILE A 502 -24.10 25.31 -4.40
CA ILE A 502 -24.55 25.40 -3.01
C ILE A 502 -24.86 23.98 -2.56
N ILE A 503 -24.14 23.50 -1.53
CA ILE A 503 -24.41 22.19 -0.93
C ILE A 503 -25.85 22.20 -0.37
N PRO A 504 -26.74 21.31 -0.83
CA PRO A 504 -28.10 21.24 -0.31
C PRO A 504 -28.12 20.95 1.20
N THR A 505 -29.06 21.56 1.92
CA THR A 505 -29.23 21.34 3.37
C THR A 505 -29.73 19.93 3.72
N THR A 506 -30.16 19.15 2.73
CA THR A 506 -30.49 17.72 2.88
C THR A 506 -29.24 16.84 3.02
N ILE A 507 -28.05 17.36 2.71
CA ILE A 507 -26.79 16.64 2.84
C ILE A 507 -26.29 16.70 4.30
N SER A 508 -25.88 15.54 4.80
CA SER A 508 -25.32 15.32 6.14
C SER A 508 -23.84 14.91 6.16
N GLU A 509 -23.31 14.38 5.03
CA GLU A 509 -21.92 13.99 4.91
C GLU A 509 -21.37 14.34 3.51
N ILE A 510 -20.09 14.71 3.44
CA ILE A 510 -19.34 14.82 2.19
C ILE A 510 -18.44 13.60 2.09
N ASP A 511 -18.66 12.77 1.07
CA ASP A 511 -17.95 11.51 0.86
C ASP A 511 -16.47 11.71 0.49
N ASP A 512 -15.72 10.61 0.52
CA ASP A 512 -14.34 10.56 0.07
C ASP A 512 -14.21 11.09 -1.37
N TRP A 513 -13.16 11.85 -1.66
CA TRP A 513 -12.86 12.41 -3.00
C TRP A 513 -13.93 13.32 -3.62
N CYS A 514 -14.96 13.76 -2.88
CA CYS A 514 -16.12 14.47 -3.44
C CYS A 514 -15.78 15.77 -4.19
N PHE A 515 -14.73 16.50 -3.80
CA PHE A 515 -14.23 17.69 -4.51
C PHE A 515 -12.78 17.51 -4.97
N TYR A 516 -12.29 16.26 -5.03
CA TYR A 516 -10.91 15.99 -5.44
C TYR A 516 -10.60 16.58 -6.82
N LYS A 517 -9.51 17.33 -6.92
CA LYS A 517 -9.05 18.03 -8.14
C LYS A 517 -10.06 19.03 -8.70
N CYS A 518 -10.93 19.60 -7.88
CA CYS A 518 -11.75 20.75 -8.27
C CYS A 518 -10.90 22.03 -8.34
N ASN A 519 -9.98 22.09 -9.30
CA ASN A 519 -9.00 23.18 -9.44
C ASN A 519 -9.61 24.56 -9.68
N SER A 520 -10.87 24.63 -10.13
CA SER A 520 -11.59 25.91 -10.30
C SER A 520 -12.30 26.40 -9.03
N LEU A 521 -12.43 25.56 -8.00
CA LEU A 521 -13.12 25.89 -6.75
C LEU A 521 -12.28 26.89 -5.94
N LYS A 522 -12.82 28.07 -5.68
CA LYS A 522 -12.16 29.16 -4.95
C LYS A 522 -12.58 29.25 -3.49
N SER A 523 -13.85 29.00 -3.23
CA SER A 523 -14.45 29.06 -1.91
C SER A 523 -15.58 28.05 -1.81
N ILE A 524 -15.80 27.49 -0.62
CA ILE A 524 -16.97 26.65 -0.34
C ILE A 524 -17.51 26.91 1.05
N ASN A 525 -18.83 27.08 1.15
CA ASN A 525 -19.54 27.17 2.41
C ASN A 525 -20.12 25.80 2.76
N ILE A 526 -19.63 25.20 3.84
CA ILE A 526 -20.09 23.88 4.30
C ILE A 526 -21.23 24.09 5.30
N PRO A 527 -22.47 23.64 5.00
CA PRO A 527 -23.62 23.92 5.86
C PRO A 527 -23.54 23.16 7.19
N THR A 528 -24.20 23.66 8.23
CA THR A 528 -24.22 23.07 9.58
C THR A 528 -24.89 21.68 9.65
N THR A 529 -25.50 21.22 8.55
CA THR A 529 -26.04 19.87 8.43
C THR A 529 -24.95 18.83 8.23
N ILE A 530 -23.75 19.23 7.78
CA ILE A 530 -22.61 18.34 7.56
C ILE A 530 -21.91 18.00 8.87
N SER A 531 -21.86 16.71 9.22
CA SER A 531 -21.14 16.22 10.40
C SER A 531 -19.78 15.60 10.10
N LYS A 532 -19.52 15.26 8.84
CA LYS A 532 -18.33 14.50 8.42
C LYS A 532 -17.80 14.93 7.06
N LEU A 533 -16.48 15.05 6.96
CA LEU A 533 -15.74 15.22 5.71
C LEU A 533 -14.88 13.97 5.44
N GLY A 534 -15.06 13.35 4.28
CA GLY A 534 -14.36 12.13 3.86
C GLY A 534 -12.87 12.30 3.58
N ASN A 535 -12.19 11.20 3.28
CA ASN A 535 -10.79 11.19 2.87
C ASN A 535 -10.63 11.88 1.50
N HIS A 536 -9.55 12.65 1.32
CA HIS A 536 -9.27 13.40 0.08
C HIS A 536 -10.42 14.31 -0.39
N CYS A 537 -11.34 14.68 0.51
CA CYS A 537 -12.58 15.39 0.20
C CYS A 537 -12.37 16.65 -0.67
N PHE A 538 -11.37 17.47 -0.35
CA PHE A 538 -10.92 18.68 -1.06
C PHE A 538 -9.47 18.56 -1.54
N SER A 539 -8.91 17.34 -1.61
CA SER A 539 -7.51 17.15 -1.99
C SER A 539 -7.25 17.68 -3.41
N GLU A 540 -6.10 18.33 -3.59
CA GLU A 540 -5.67 18.98 -4.84
C GLU A 540 -6.66 20.06 -5.35
N CYS A 541 -7.44 20.70 -4.48
CA CYS A 541 -8.19 21.91 -4.86
C CYS A 541 -7.25 23.13 -4.86
N SER A 542 -6.40 23.26 -5.89
CA SER A 542 -5.30 24.23 -5.87
C SER A 542 -5.72 25.70 -5.83
N SER A 543 -6.92 26.06 -6.29
CA SER A 543 -7.46 27.43 -6.20
C SER A 543 -8.27 27.70 -4.93
N LEU A 544 -8.50 26.69 -4.09
CA LEU A 544 -9.32 26.83 -2.89
C LEU A 544 -8.62 27.75 -1.90
N SER A 545 -9.17 28.94 -1.74
CA SER A 545 -8.57 30.02 -0.96
C SER A 545 -9.29 30.29 0.36
N GLU A 546 -10.56 29.90 0.45
CA GLU A 546 -11.42 30.11 1.62
C GLU A 546 -12.30 28.89 1.88
N VAL A 547 -12.32 28.41 3.13
CA VAL A 547 -13.20 27.33 3.59
C VAL A 547 -13.79 27.71 4.93
N ILE A 548 -15.11 27.66 5.03
CA ILE A 548 -15.82 27.89 6.29
C ILE A 548 -16.28 26.53 6.82
N LEU A 549 -15.63 26.06 7.90
CA LEU A 549 -15.97 24.83 8.60
C LEU A 549 -17.04 25.10 9.68
N PRO A 550 -18.21 24.44 9.64
CA PRO A 550 -19.21 24.54 10.70
C PRO A 550 -18.80 23.75 11.95
N THR A 551 -19.36 24.14 13.10
CA THR A 551 -19.16 23.47 14.40
C THR A 551 -19.81 22.08 14.50
N SER A 552 -20.56 21.67 13.48
CA SER A 552 -21.15 20.33 13.37
C SER A 552 -20.13 19.26 12.99
N ILE A 553 -18.98 19.63 12.41
CA ILE A 553 -17.94 18.69 12.01
C ILE A 553 -17.14 18.23 13.23
N ILE A 554 -17.03 16.91 13.38
CA ILE A 554 -16.25 16.26 14.46
C ILE A 554 -14.94 15.67 13.93
N LYS A 555 -14.91 15.26 12.66
CA LYS A 555 -13.78 14.57 12.03
C LYS A 555 -13.42 15.15 10.67
N LEU A 556 -12.12 15.31 10.44
CA LEU A 556 -11.53 15.50 9.11
C LEU A 556 -10.95 14.18 8.60
N GLY A 557 -11.25 13.80 7.36
CA GLY A 557 -10.67 12.61 6.73
C GLY A 557 -9.18 12.73 6.43
N ASN A 558 -8.54 11.60 6.12
CA ASN A 558 -7.15 11.56 5.68
C ASN A 558 -7.01 12.40 4.40
N TYR A 559 -5.95 13.20 4.30
CA TYR A 559 -5.69 14.04 3.13
C TYR A 559 -6.84 15.01 2.75
N CYS A 560 -7.79 15.34 3.66
CA CYS A 560 -9.00 16.10 3.29
C CYS A 560 -8.69 17.41 2.54
N PHE A 561 -7.71 18.20 2.98
CA PHE A 561 -7.27 19.45 2.35
C PHE A 561 -5.88 19.34 1.70
N ASN A 562 -5.37 18.13 1.51
CA ASN A 562 -4.05 17.89 0.93
C ASN A 562 -3.82 18.68 -0.37
N ASN A 563 -2.65 19.31 -0.55
CA ASN A 563 -2.30 20.12 -1.72
C ASN A 563 -3.27 21.28 -2.04
N CYS A 564 -3.99 21.83 -1.05
CA CYS A 564 -4.76 23.08 -1.20
C CYS A 564 -3.83 24.29 -1.08
N SER A 565 -3.02 24.52 -2.12
CA SER A 565 -1.90 25.48 -2.07
C SER A 565 -2.33 26.95 -1.97
N SER A 566 -3.52 27.31 -2.45
CA SER A 566 -4.07 28.67 -2.32
C SER A 566 -4.77 28.95 -0.98
N LEU A 567 -4.94 27.95 -0.12
CA LEU A 567 -5.66 28.10 1.15
C LEU A 567 -4.80 28.87 2.14
N THR A 568 -5.06 30.17 2.30
CA THR A 568 -4.21 31.08 3.09
C THR A 568 -4.47 31.00 4.59
N SER A 569 -5.70 30.68 5.00
CA SER A 569 -6.08 30.42 6.39
C SER A 569 -7.30 29.50 6.42
N ILE A 570 -7.45 28.75 7.51
CA ILE A 570 -8.66 27.97 7.79
C ILE A 570 -8.92 28.00 9.28
N ASN A 571 -10.12 28.40 9.67
CA ASN A 571 -10.52 28.36 11.06
C ASN A 571 -10.94 26.93 11.42
N ILE A 572 -10.24 26.31 12.38
CA ILE A 572 -10.54 24.97 12.88
C ILE A 572 -11.45 25.08 14.10
N PRO A 573 -12.74 24.69 14.01
CA PRO A 573 -13.64 24.70 15.14
C PRO A 573 -13.16 23.75 16.25
N SER A 574 -13.43 24.11 17.51
CA SER A 574 -13.10 23.26 18.67
C SER A 574 -13.86 21.94 18.71
N SER A 575 -14.91 21.78 17.89
CA SER A 575 -15.65 20.53 17.72
C SER A 575 -14.84 19.45 17.01
N ILE A 576 -13.81 19.82 16.25
CA ILE A 576 -12.97 18.86 15.51
C ILE A 576 -11.98 18.23 16.48
N THR A 577 -12.24 16.97 16.86
CA THR A 577 -11.39 16.20 17.76
C THR A 577 -10.61 15.09 17.05
N LEU A 578 -11.00 14.74 15.82
CA LEU A 578 -10.38 13.67 15.04
C LEU A 578 -9.82 14.24 13.73
N PHE A 579 -8.50 14.13 13.58
CA PHE A 579 -7.78 14.56 12.39
C PHE A 579 -7.24 13.35 11.64
N GLY A 580 -7.55 13.27 10.36
CA GLY A 580 -6.96 12.28 9.47
C GLY A 580 -5.47 12.54 9.24
N GLU A 581 -4.77 11.48 8.86
CA GLU A 581 -3.37 11.55 8.42
C GLU A 581 -3.26 12.47 7.20
N CYS A 582 -2.22 13.30 7.17
CA CYS A 582 -1.92 14.25 6.09
C CYS A 582 -3.09 15.18 5.72
N CYS A 583 -4.08 15.41 6.60
CA CYS A 583 -5.28 16.18 6.25
C CYS A 583 -5.00 17.63 5.83
N PHE A 584 -3.84 18.18 6.20
CA PHE A 584 -3.35 19.50 5.79
C PHE A 584 -1.96 19.44 5.12
N TYR A 585 -1.56 18.29 4.58
CA TYR A 585 -0.27 18.17 3.88
C TYR A 585 -0.23 19.10 2.66
N ASP A 586 0.84 19.90 2.54
CA ASP A 586 1.06 20.87 1.45
C ASP A 586 -0.10 21.88 1.24
N CYS A 587 -0.79 22.26 2.32
CA CYS A 587 -1.72 23.39 2.30
C CYS A 587 -0.97 24.73 2.34
N GLY A 588 -1.53 25.77 1.72
CA GLY A 588 -0.97 27.14 1.80
C GLY A 588 -0.87 27.71 3.23
N CYS A 589 -1.70 27.21 4.16
CA CYS A 589 -1.77 27.62 5.55
C CYS A 589 -1.08 26.65 6.53
N THR A 590 -0.32 25.68 6.03
CA THR A 590 0.33 24.64 6.84
C THR A 590 1.16 25.23 8.00
N GLU A 591 1.96 26.25 7.73
CA GLU A 591 2.82 26.88 8.74
C GLU A 591 2.05 27.66 9.82
N GLU A 592 0.86 28.17 9.49
CA GLU A 592 -0.03 28.77 10.48
C GLU A 592 -0.68 27.69 11.34
N LEU A 593 -1.19 26.62 10.72
CA LEU A 593 -1.86 25.51 11.39
C LEU A 593 -0.93 24.75 12.34
N LYS A 594 0.36 24.59 12.00
CA LYS A 594 1.37 23.98 12.88
C LYS A 594 1.54 24.71 14.22
N LYS A 595 1.13 25.98 14.33
CA LYS A 595 1.15 26.73 15.60
C LYS A 595 0.04 26.27 16.55
N ASN A 596 -1.02 25.65 16.02
CA ASN A 596 -2.11 25.11 16.83
C ASN A 596 -1.74 23.74 17.41
N LYS A 597 -1.47 23.70 18.71
CA LYS A 597 -1.09 22.49 19.46
C LYS A 597 -2.17 21.41 19.52
N THR A 598 -3.43 21.73 19.18
CA THR A 598 -4.52 20.74 19.17
C THR A 598 -4.51 19.88 17.90
N ILE A 599 -3.77 20.27 16.86
CA ILE A 599 -3.68 19.52 15.61
C ILE A 599 -2.52 18.51 15.72
N PRO A 600 -2.76 17.20 15.51
CA PRO A 600 -1.71 16.19 15.54
C PRO A 600 -0.64 16.42 14.48
N ARG A 601 0.62 16.06 14.78
CA ARG A 601 1.72 16.19 13.81
C ARG A 601 1.48 15.39 12.53
N GLY A 602 0.90 14.19 12.64
CA GLY A 602 0.54 13.35 11.50
C GLY A 602 -0.45 13.98 10.53
N SER A 603 -1.10 15.10 10.88
CA SER A 603 -1.95 15.86 9.95
C SER A 603 -1.16 16.62 8.88
N PHE A 604 0.16 16.79 9.04
CA PHE A 604 1.00 17.62 8.17
C PHE A 604 2.12 16.85 7.46
N GLU A 605 2.41 15.61 7.86
CA GLU A 605 3.59 14.86 7.43
C GLU A 605 3.20 13.43 7.06
N HIS A 606 3.74 12.93 5.96
CA HIS A 606 3.67 11.52 5.60
C HIS A 606 4.56 10.72 6.56
N THR A 607 3.97 9.89 7.40
CA THR A 607 4.71 8.84 8.10
C THR A 607 4.93 7.67 7.14
N GLN A 608 6.15 7.54 6.62
CA GLN A 608 6.64 6.31 5.95
C GLN A 608 7.54 5.54 6.89
#